data_AF-A0A7C6BX97-F1
#
_entry.id   AF-A0A7C6BX97-F1
#
_cell.length_a   1.000
_cell.length_b   1.000
_cell.length_c   1.000
_cell.angle_alpha   90.00
_cell.angle_beta   90.00
_cell.angle_gamma   90.00
#
_symmetry.space_group_name_H-M   'P 1'
#
loop_
_entity.id
_entity.type
_entity.pdbx_description
1 polymer ?
#
loop_
_entity_poly.entity_id
_entity_poly.type
_entity_poly.pdbx_seq_one_letter_code
_entity_poly.pdbx_strand_id
1 'polypeptide(L)'
;MECLDLFVRYASLTGPNRKRAMQADLSALRTSLQAVRVSALQEGKQAKCLVHLTVPAKELSVVEIGVNGIYLSGILPGFMEGEQCTIITSDERMYTGTLRKCATGLSVRLDEKVSTVEDITKLGIQVGDWVEADPNVHVTQSRFIKARNLRAISNFVILICALEMLLENGRTLSKETEFCINFAGEETGCHECWGISGGTYCPEDFAESLRIGSPAITAENGLDEYSVAIQGESLERIAKEKNIPYKVISGMGKGNILAAAFQVDGFSERGHEEGIKAAFKLLSAFLSE
;
A
#
# COMPACT_ATOMS: atom_id res chain seq x y z
N MET A 1 17.55 -4.57 -0.48
CA MET A 1 16.64 -5.23 0.51
C MET A 1 15.75 -6.22 -0.25
N GLU A 2 15.43 -7.41 0.27
CA GLU A 2 14.54 -8.31 -0.48
C GLU A 2 13.12 -7.74 -0.49
N CYS A 3 12.46 -7.70 -1.65
CA CYS A 3 11.13 -7.10 -1.79
C CYS A 3 10.09 -7.68 -0.81
N LEU A 4 10.16 -8.99 -0.53
CA LEU A 4 9.27 -9.63 0.44
C LEU A 4 9.50 -9.11 1.87
N ASP A 5 10.72 -8.69 2.24
CA ASP A 5 10.99 -8.12 3.57
C ASP A 5 10.27 -6.78 3.74
N LEU A 6 10.19 -5.97 2.68
CA LEU A 6 9.39 -4.74 2.70
C LEU A 6 7.90 -5.03 2.88
N PHE A 7 7.37 -6.03 2.18
CA PHE A 7 5.99 -6.46 2.41
C PHE A 7 5.76 -6.93 3.85
N VAL A 8 6.66 -7.74 4.40
CA VAL A 8 6.57 -8.20 5.80
C VAL A 8 6.61 -7.01 6.75
N ARG A 9 7.55 -6.07 6.55
CA ARG A 9 7.67 -4.86 7.36
C ARG A 9 6.38 -4.04 7.34
N TYR A 10 5.87 -3.66 6.17
CA TYR A 10 4.69 -2.80 6.10
C TYR A 10 3.41 -3.51 6.50
N ALA A 11 3.26 -4.81 6.21
CA ALA A 11 2.10 -5.56 6.66
C ALA A 11 2.07 -5.66 8.20
N SER A 12 3.23 -5.79 8.85
CA SER A 12 3.35 -5.93 10.31
C SER A 12 3.19 -4.61 11.07
N LEU A 13 3.16 -3.46 10.38
CA LEU A 13 2.95 -2.16 11.02
C LEU A 13 1.46 -1.83 11.08
N THR A 14 1.03 -1.32 12.23
CA THR A 14 -0.31 -0.74 12.42
C THR A 14 -0.49 0.52 11.58
N GLY A 15 -1.70 0.88 11.20
CA GLY A 15 -2.00 1.91 10.23
C GLY A 15 -1.31 3.26 10.44
N PRO A 16 -1.34 3.86 11.64
CA PRO A 16 -0.62 5.11 11.91
C PRO A 16 0.91 4.96 11.78
N ASN A 17 1.46 3.85 12.27
CA ASN A 17 2.89 3.56 12.18
C ASN A 17 3.33 3.24 10.75
N ARG A 18 2.49 2.52 10.01
CA ARG A 18 2.66 2.20 8.60
C ARG A 18 2.66 3.47 7.77
N LYS A 19 1.69 4.38 7.96
CA LYS A 19 1.65 5.70 7.29
C LYS A 19 2.97 6.43 7.54
N ARG A 20 3.40 6.59 8.80
CA ARG A 20 4.67 7.27 9.12
C ARG A 20 5.91 6.60 8.52
N ALA A 21 5.99 5.28 8.55
CA ALA A 21 7.12 4.55 7.95
C ALA A 21 7.18 4.74 6.44
N MET A 22 6.04 4.62 5.74
CA MET A 22 5.92 4.88 4.31
C MET A 22 6.37 6.31 3.96
N GLN A 23 5.92 7.29 4.74
CA GLN A 23 6.29 8.69 4.59
C GLN A 23 7.81 8.94 4.77
N ALA A 24 8.41 8.35 5.81
CA ALA A 24 9.83 8.48 6.07
C ALA A 24 10.69 7.85 4.96
N ASP A 25 10.36 6.62 4.54
CA ASP A 25 11.10 5.89 3.52
C ASP A 25 11.04 6.59 2.15
N LEU A 26 9.86 7.12 1.77
CA LEU A 26 9.70 7.88 0.54
C LEU A 26 10.48 9.21 0.57
N SER A 27 10.50 9.90 1.71
CA SER A 27 11.30 11.12 1.88
C SER A 27 12.80 10.84 1.69
N ALA A 28 13.30 9.75 2.27
CA ALA A 28 14.71 9.36 2.13
C ALA A 28 15.08 9.05 0.67
N LEU A 29 14.20 8.34 -0.05
CA LEU A 29 14.38 8.07 -1.48
C LEU A 29 14.34 9.35 -2.32
N ARG A 30 13.42 10.27 -2.02
CA ARG A 30 13.35 11.56 -2.72
C ARG A 30 14.65 12.35 -2.57
N THR A 31 15.20 12.45 -1.36
CA THR A 31 16.49 13.12 -1.13
C THR A 31 17.60 12.47 -1.94
N SER A 32 17.63 11.13 -2.00
CA SER A 32 18.62 10.37 -2.77
C SER A 32 18.48 10.60 -4.28
N LEU A 33 17.25 10.57 -4.82
CA LEU A 33 16.97 10.84 -6.23
C LEU A 33 17.33 12.28 -6.65
N GLN A 34 17.07 13.26 -5.78
CA GLN A 34 17.45 14.65 -6.02
C GLN A 34 18.97 14.83 -6.07
N ALA A 35 19.71 14.20 -5.16
CA ALA A 35 21.17 14.25 -5.14
C ALA A 35 21.78 13.71 -6.45
N VAL A 36 21.22 12.61 -6.97
CA VAL A 36 21.63 12.04 -8.25
C VAL A 36 21.28 12.99 -9.41
N ARG A 37 20.11 13.62 -9.41
CA ARG A 37 19.70 14.57 -10.47
C ARG A 37 20.62 15.80 -10.56
N VAL A 38 21.08 16.33 -9.41
CA VAL A 38 22.02 17.47 -9.38
C VAL A 38 23.34 17.12 -10.08
N SER A 39 23.78 15.86 -10.01
CA SER A 39 24.99 15.41 -10.70
C SER A 39 24.83 15.24 -12.23
N ALA A 40 23.60 15.20 -12.74
CA ALA A 40 23.26 14.76 -14.10
C ALA A 40 22.60 15.85 -14.98
N LEU A 41 22.63 17.13 -14.59
CA LEU A 41 21.95 18.23 -15.29
C LEU A 41 22.28 18.28 -16.81
N GLN A 42 21.29 17.96 -17.64
CA GLN A 42 21.19 18.39 -19.04
C GLN A 42 20.01 19.35 -19.20
N GLU A 43 20.24 20.45 -19.93
CA GLU A 43 19.26 21.49 -20.25
C GLU A 43 18.29 21.01 -21.34
N GLY A 44 17.02 20.86 -20.99
CA GLY A 44 15.92 20.61 -21.93
C GLY A 44 14.58 20.52 -21.20
N LYS A 45 13.49 20.98 -21.82
CA LYS A 45 12.13 20.77 -21.34
C LYS A 45 11.84 19.26 -21.37
N GLN A 46 12.05 18.56 -20.26
CA GLN A 46 11.72 17.14 -20.13
C GLN A 46 10.20 16.96 -20.07
N ALA A 47 9.70 15.88 -20.69
CA ALA A 47 8.30 15.50 -20.56
C ALA A 47 7.96 15.23 -19.09
N LYS A 48 6.76 15.63 -18.65
CA LYS A 48 6.26 15.39 -17.29
C LYS A 48 5.52 14.07 -17.22
N CYS A 49 5.92 13.20 -16.29
CA CYS A 49 5.28 11.93 -16.00
C CYS A 49 4.59 11.97 -14.63
N LEU A 50 3.39 11.44 -14.53
CA LEU A 50 2.69 11.24 -13.26
C LEU A 50 2.64 9.75 -12.91
N VAL A 51 3.21 9.37 -11.77
CA VAL A 51 3.00 8.06 -11.16
C VAL A 51 2.04 8.21 -9.99
N HIS A 52 0.90 7.54 -10.04
CA HIS A 52 -0.09 7.61 -8.97
C HIS A 52 -0.48 6.23 -8.44
N LEU A 53 -0.71 6.17 -7.13
CA LEU A 53 -1.13 4.96 -6.44
C LEU A 53 -2.07 5.28 -5.29
N THR A 54 -2.81 4.28 -4.83
CA THR A 54 -3.68 4.39 -3.66
C THR A 54 -3.25 3.39 -2.61
N VAL A 55 -3.16 3.87 -1.37
CA VAL A 55 -3.00 3.09 -0.14
C VAL A 55 -4.31 3.23 0.63
N PRO A 56 -5.06 2.15 0.91
CA PRO A 56 -6.28 2.26 1.69
C PRO A 56 -5.98 2.66 3.14
N ALA A 57 -6.86 3.46 3.74
CA ALA A 57 -6.74 3.88 5.14
C ALA A 57 -7.47 2.94 6.10
N LYS A 58 -7.66 3.45 7.32
CA LYS A 58 -8.26 2.84 8.50
C LYS A 58 -9.47 1.93 8.21
N GLU A 59 -9.33 0.64 8.52
CA GLU A 59 -10.39 -0.35 8.29
C GLU A 59 -11.37 -0.50 9.46
N LEU A 60 -10.88 -0.36 10.70
CA LEU A 60 -11.69 -0.42 11.91
C LEU A 60 -11.35 0.74 12.84
N SER A 61 -12.37 1.20 13.57
CA SER A 61 -12.24 2.26 14.56
C SER A 61 -13.12 2.01 15.77
N VAL A 62 -12.71 2.52 16.93
CA VAL A 62 -13.57 2.59 18.10
C VAL A 62 -14.75 3.51 17.82
N VAL A 63 -15.98 3.02 17.91
CA VAL A 63 -17.21 3.82 17.76
C VAL A 63 -17.84 4.16 19.11
N GLU A 64 -17.71 3.25 20.09
CA GLU A 64 -18.29 3.41 21.41
C GLU A 64 -17.49 2.61 22.44
N ILE A 65 -17.35 3.15 23.65
CA ILE A 65 -16.83 2.44 24.82
C ILE A 65 -17.99 2.23 25.77
N GLY A 66 -18.45 0.99 25.89
CA GLY A 66 -19.58 0.62 26.73
C GLY A 66 -19.19 -0.31 27.88
N VAL A 67 -20.15 -0.55 28.76
CA VAL A 67 -19.99 -1.44 29.93
C VAL A 67 -19.61 -2.88 29.57
N ASN A 68 -19.94 -3.31 28.35
CA ASN A 68 -19.68 -4.67 27.85
C ASN A 68 -18.50 -4.73 26.87
N GLY A 69 -17.72 -3.66 26.73
CA GLY A 69 -16.52 -3.62 25.90
C GLY A 69 -16.46 -2.44 24.92
N ILE A 70 -15.49 -2.51 24.02
CA ILE A 70 -15.21 -1.48 23.02
C ILE A 70 -15.83 -1.90 21.70
N TYR A 71 -16.77 -1.13 21.16
CA TYR A 71 -17.46 -1.45 19.91
C TYR A 71 -16.76 -0.82 18.71
N LEU A 72 -16.86 -1.49 17.58
CA LEU A 72 -16.15 -1.13 16.35
C LEU A 72 -17.08 -0.69 15.23
N SER A 73 -16.62 0.27 14.44
CA SER A 73 -17.16 0.64 13.13
C SER A 73 -16.12 0.41 12.03
N GLY A 74 -16.55 0.46 10.76
CA GLY A 74 -15.69 0.31 9.59
C GLY A 74 -16.14 -0.81 8.66
N ILE A 75 -15.20 -1.46 7.96
CA ILE A 75 -15.49 -2.53 7.00
C ILE A 75 -15.62 -3.88 7.72
N LEU A 76 -16.66 -3.99 8.57
CA LEU A 76 -16.87 -5.13 9.47
C LEU A 76 -16.98 -6.51 8.81
N PRO A 77 -17.59 -6.69 7.61
CA PRO A 77 -17.76 -8.03 7.01
C PRO A 77 -16.46 -8.80 6.72
N GLY A 78 -15.30 -8.12 6.72
CA GLY A 78 -13.99 -8.73 6.48
C GLY A 78 -13.33 -9.36 7.72
N PHE A 79 -13.94 -9.29 8.90
CA PHE A 79 -13.32 -9.69 10.16
C PHE A 79 -14.13 -10.76 10.90
N MET A 80 -13.43 -11.66 11.59
CA MET A 80 -14.02 -12.79 12.31
C MET A 80 -13.83 -12.67 13.83
N GLU A 81 -14.72 -13.33 14.57
CA GLU A 81 -14.55 -13.51 16.01
C GLU A 81 -13.31 -14.37 16.28
N GLY A 82 -12.52 -13.97 17.28
CA GLY A 82 -11.30 -14.66 17.69
C GLY A 82 -10.02 -14.12 17.06
N GLU A 83 -10.11 -13.25 16.05
CA GLU A 83 -8.91 -12.60 15.49
C GLU A 83 -8.23 -11.70 16.52
N GLN A 84 -6.91 -11.77 16.55
CA GLN A 84 -6.09 -10.84 17.34
C GLN A 84 -6.17 -9.45 16.72
N CYS A 85 -6.18 -8.43 17.55
CA CYS A 85 -6.17 -7.04 17.11
C CYS A 85 -5.36 -6.15 18.06
N THR A 86 -5.04 -4.96 17.58
CA THR A 86 -4.39 -3.91 18.36
C THR A 86 -5.22 -2.63 18.29
N ILE A 87 -5.51 -2.02 19.43
CA ILE A 87 -6.03 -0.66 19.53
C ILE A 87 -4.84 0.30 19.61
N ILE A 88 -4.85 1.35 18.80
CA ILE A 88 -3.83 2.39 18.75
C ILE A 88 -4.48 3.72 19.13
N THR A 89 -4.05 4.27 20.27
CA THR A 89 -4.54 5.54 20.78
C THR A 89 -3.94 6.73 20.03
N SER A 90 -4.58 7.89 20.15
CA SER A 90 -4.06 9.17 19.63
C SER A 90 -2.66 9.55 20.15
N ASP A 91 -2.28 9.08 21.35
CA ASP A 91 -0.94 9.25 21.94
C ASP A 91 -0.02 8.03 21.70
N GLU A 92 -0.36 7.21 20.71
CA GLU A 92 0.46 6.12 20.16
C GLU A 92 0.72 4.93 21.09
N ARG A 93 -0.04 4.83 22.18
CA ARG A 93 -0.06 3.61 22.99
C ARG A 93 -0.80 2.51 22.24
N MET A 94 -0.31 1.29 22.39
CA MET A 94 -0.84 0.10 21.71
C MET A 94 -1.30 -0.92 22.75
N TYR A 95 -2.54 -1.38 22.61
CA TYR A 95 -3.14 -2.38 23.48
C TYR A 95 -3.65 -3.55 22.64
N THR A 96 -3.24 -4.77 22.98
CA THR A 96 -3.72 -5.96 22.28
C THR A 96 -5.11 -6.35 22.76
N GLY A 97 -5.81 -7.07 21.90
CA GLY A 97 -7.09 -7.66 22.25
C GLY A 97 -7.55 -8.69 21.23
N THR A 98 -8.76 -9.21 21.47
CA THR A 98 -9.40 -10.17 20.59
C THR A 98 -10.72 -9.62 20.07
N LEU A 99 -10.98 -9.74 18.78
CA LEU A 99 -12.27 -9.42 18.17
C LEU A 99 -13.35 -10.38 18.66
N ARG A 100 -14.52 -9.84 19.01
CA ARG A 100 -15.71 -10.57 19.48
C ARG A 100 -16.92 -10.14 18.66
N LYS A 101 -17.83 -11.06 18.38
CA LYS A 101 -19.12 -10.71 17.79
C LYS A 101 -20.05 -10.16 18.86
N CYS A 102 -20.75 -9.08 18.52
CA CYS A 102 -21.79 -8.49 19.35
C CYS A 102 -23.03 -8.19 18.50
N ALA A 103 -24.12 -7.78 19.14
CA ALA A 103 -25.38 -7.47 18.46
C ALA A 103 -25.23 -6.37 17.40
N THR A 104 -24.26 -5.47 17.57
CA THR A 104 -23.99 -4.32 16.68
C THR A 104 -22.88 -4.58 15.66
N GLY A 105 -22.28 -5.77 15.64
CA GLY A 105 -21.17 -6.11 14.74
C GLY A 105 -20.00 -6.73 15.49
N LEU A 106 -18.95 -5.95 15.72
CA LEU A 106 -17.72 -6.38 16.40
C LEU A 106 -17.42 -5.51 17.62
N SER A 107 -16.86 -6.15 18.64
CA SER A 107 -16.26 -5.51 19.79
C SER A 107 -14.86 -6.07 20.06
N VAL A 108 -14.09 -5.38 20.91
CA VAL A 108 -12.77 -5.82 21.37
C VAL A 108 -12.84 -6.21 22.83
N ARG A 109 -12.36 -7.41 23.13
CA ARG A 109 -11.94 -7.78 24.49
C ARG A 109 -10.46 -7.44 24.63
N LEU A 110 -10.14 -6.43 25.43
CA LEU A 110 -8.77 -6.01 25.70
C LEU A 110 -8.01 -7.02 26.57
N ASP A 111 -6.69 -7.11 26.37
CA ASP A 111 -5.78 -7.87 27.21
C ASP A 111 -5.23 -7.01 28.37
N GLU A 112 -6.09 -6.17 28.96
CA GLU A 112 -5.77 -5.24 30.03
C GLU A 112 -6.63 -5.51 31.28
N LYS A 113 -6.11 -5.13 32.45
CA LYS A 113 -6.83 -5.27 33.74
C LYS A 113 -7.86 -4.16 33.91
N VAL A 114 -8.92 -4.19 33.10
CA VAL A 114 -10.00 -3.19 33.10
C VAL A 114 -11.34 -3.86 33.42
N SER A 115 -12.20 -3.16 34.18
CA SER A 115 -13.52 -3.68 34.56
C SER A 115 -14.64 -2.68 34.30
N THR A 116 -14.31 -1.40 34.14
CA THR A 116 -15.28 -0.32 33.90
C THR A 116 -14.90 0.52 32.69
N VAL A 117 -15.85 1.35 32.23
CA VAL A 117 -15.61 2.33 31.15
C VAL A 117 -14.51 3.31 31.56
N GLU A 118 -14.51 3.75 32.82
CA GLU A 118 -13.49 4.67 33.35
C GLU A 118 -12.09 4.06 33.33
N ASP A 119 -11.96 2.75 33.57
CA ASP A 119 -10.66 2.06 33.46
C ASP A 119 -10.14 2.08 32.02
N ILE A 120 -11.01 1.84 31.03
CA ILE A 120 -10.66 1.90 29.61
C ILE A 120 -10.26 3.32 29.20
N THR A 121 -11.02 4.34 29.64
CA THR A 121 -10.69 5.74 29.33
C THR A 121 -9.38 6.18 29.97
N LYS A 122 -9.00 5.67 31.15
CA LYS A 122 -7.68 5.94 31.77
C LYS A 122 -6.51 5.39 30.96
N LEU A 123 -6.73 4.34 30.16
CA LEU A 123 -5.73 3.87 29.18
C LEU A 123 -5.53 4.85 28.01
N GLY A 124 -6.32 5.92 27.93
CA GLY A 124 -6.28 6.88 26.84
C GLY A 124 -7.04 6.44 25.60
N ILE A 125 -7.77 5.32 25.66
CA ILE A 125 -8.59 4.84 24.56
C ILE A 125 -9.82 5.72 24.40
N GLN A 126 -10.08 6.16 23.17
CA GLN A 126 -11.14 7.09 22.81
C GLN A 126 -11.88 6.65 21.55
N VAL A 127 -13.10 7.18 21.38
CA VAL A 127 -13.85 7.06 20.12
C VAL A 127 -13.01 7.67 19.01
N GLY A 128 -12.91 6.97 17.88
CA GLY A 128 -12.06 7.37 16.77
C GLY A 128 -10.63 6.84 16.84
N ASP A 129 -10.24 6.07 17.86
CA ASP A 129 -8.94 5.37 17.85
C ASP A 129 -8.90 4.26 16.79
N TRP A 130 -7.69 3.89 16.35
CA TRP A 130 -7.50 2.85 15.34
C TRP A 130 -7.62 1.48 15.96
N VAL A 131 -8.21 0.55 15.21
CA VAL A 131 -8.18 -0.87 15.52
C VAL A 131 -7.67 -1.59 14.28
N GLU A 132 -6.62 -2.38 14.43
CA GLU A 132 -6.04 -3.17 13.33
C GLU A 132 -6.06 -4.63 13.72
N ALA A 133 -6.65 -5.49 12.88
CA ALA A 133 -6.52 -6.93 13.07
C ALA A 133 -5.10 -7.39 12.69
N ASP A 134 -4.65 -8.47 13.32
CA ASP A 134 -3.36 -9.06 13.02
C ASP A 134 -3.30 -9.47 11.53
N PRO A 135 -2.30 -8.97 10.78
CA PRO A 135 -2.16 -9.26 9.36
C PRO A 135 -1.87 -10.74 9.06
N ASN A 136 -1.44 -11.53 10.04
CA ASN A 136 -1.05 -12.94 9.90
C ASN A 136 -0.09 -13.15 8.73
N VAL A 137 1.01 -12.39 8.70
CA VAL A 137 1.97 -12.43 7.59
C VAL A 137 2.75 -13.74 7.59
N HIS A 138 2.75 -14.43 6.45
CA HIS A 138 3.51 -15.66 6.26
C HIS A 138 4.23 -15.64 4.91
N VAL A 139 5.52 -15.94 4.94
CA VAL A 139 6.33 -16.17 3.74
C VAL A 139 6.70 -17.64 3.66
N THR A 140 6.43 -18.29 2.54
CA THR A 140 6.73 -19.72 2.34
C THR A 140 8.12 -19.90 1.76
N GLN A 141 8.67 -21.12 1.90
CA GLN A 141 9.94 -21.49 1.24
C GLN A 141 9.85 -21.34 -0.29
N SER A 142 8.68 -21.58 -0.87
CA SER A 142 8.38 -21.36 -2.29
C SER A 142 8.05 -19.90 -2.62
N ARG A 143 8.45 -18.94 -1.77
CA ARG A 143 8.38 -17.48 -2.04
C ARG A 143 6.97 -16.92 -2.28
N PHE A 144 5.94 -17.59 -1.77
CA PHE A 144 4.63 -16.97 -1.61
C PHE A 144 4.60 -16.13 -0.35
N ILE A 145 3.92 -14.99 -0.41
CA ILE A 145 3.55 -14.20 0.75
C ILE A 145 2.03 -14.22 0.91
N LYS A 146 1.58 -14.45 2.14
CA LYS A 146 0.17 -14.43 2.54
C LYS A 146 0.01 -13.43 3.69
N ALA A 147 -0.99 -12.57 3.59
CA ALA A 147 -1.37 -11.67 4.67
C ALA A 147 -2.79 -11.15 4.42
N ARG A 148 -3.43 -10.65 5.47
CA ARG A 148 -4.56 -9.72 5.35
C ARG A 148 -4.05 -8.39 4.77
N ASN A 149 -4.84 -7.78 3.90
CA ASN A 149 -4.59 -6.45 3.31
C ASN A 149 -3.24 -6.33 2.57
N LEU A 150 -2.76 -7.41 1.97
CA LEU A 150 -1.53 -7.42 1.19
C LEU A 150 -1.59 -6.45 -0.01
N ARG A 151 -2.76 -6.37 -0.67
CA ARG A 151 -3.08 -5.46 -1.78
C ARG A 151 -3.12 -4.00 -1.35
N ALA A 152 -3.38 -3.73 -0.07
CA ALA A 152 -3.38 -2.38 0.49
C ALA A 152 -1.99 -1.75 0.45
N ILE A 153 -0.97 -2.56 0.72
CA ILE A 153 0.42 -2.11 0.82
C ILE A 153 1.21 -2.33 -0.47
N SER A 154 0.77 -3.26 -1.33
CA SER A 154 1.55 -3.70 -2.49
C SER A 154 1.95 -2.59 -3.44
N ASN A 155 1.04 -1.63 -3.69
CA ASN A 155 1.30 -0.53 -4.62
C ASN A 155 2.46 0.34 -4.14
N PHE A 156 2.50 0.61 -2.83
CA PHE A 156 3.57 1.36 -2.19
C PHE A 156 4.89 0.56 -2.23
N VAL A 157 4.86 -0.72 -1.90
CA VAL A 157 6.07 -1.56 -1.90
C VAL A 157 6.68 -1.69 -3.30
N ILE A 158 5.85 -1.85 -4.34
CA ILE A 158 6.30 -1.90 -5.74
C ILE A 158 7.01 -0.59 -6.12
N LEU A 159 6.45 0.55 -5.72
CA LEU A 159 7.09 1.85 -5.95
C LEU A 159 8.46 1.93 -5.26
N ILE A 160 8.53 1.63 -3.97
CA ILE A 160 9.79 1.68 -3.20
C ILE A 160 10.85 0.78 -3.82
N CYS A 161 10.50 -0.48 -4.15
CA CYS A 161 11.44 -1.42 -4.76
C CYS A 161 11.93 -0.92 -6.14
N ALA A 162 11.05 -0.30 -6.93
CA ALA A 162 11.44 0.22 -8.25
C ALA A 162 12.40 1.41 -8.14
N LEU A 163 12.19 2.30 -7.15
CA LEU A 163 13.04 3.46 -6.87
C LEU A 163 14.38 3.04 -6.26
N GLU A 164 14.40 2.09 -5.33
CA GLU A 164 15.63 1.50 -4.80
C GLU A 164 16.43 0.84 -5.93
N MET A 165 15.78 0.06 -6.79
CA MET A 165 16.45 -0.60 -7.91
C MET A 165 16.98 0.40 -8.96
N LEU A 166 16.31 1.54 -9.17
CA LEU A 166 16.85 2.63 -10.00
C LEU A 166 18.18 3.15 -9.43
N LEU A 167 18.20 3.47 -8.13
CA LEU A 167 19.35 4.00 -7.43
C LEU A 167 20.51 2.99 -7.38
N GLU A 168 20.23 1.73 -7.04
CA GLU A 168 21.22 0.65 -6.99
C GLU A 168 21.89 0.42 -8.35
N ASN A 169 21.14 0.60 -9.45
CA ASN A 169 21.67 0.48 -10.81
C ASN A 169 22.36 1.77 -11.31
N GLY A 170 22.47 2.81 -10.49
CA GLY A 170 23.05 4.11 -10.89
C GLY A 170 22.24 4.82 -11.97
N ARG A 171 20.95 4.50 -12.13
CA ARG A 171 20.06 5.11 -13.10
C ARG A 171 19.33 6.30 -12.50
N THR A 172 18.91 7.21 -13.37
CA THR A 172 18.12 8.39 -12.99
C THR A 172 16.73 8.31 -13.61
N LEU A 173 15.82 9.14 -13.11
CA LEU A 173 14.55 9.38 -13.79
C LEU A 173 14.83 10.01 -15.16
N SER A 174 14.31 9.43 -16.24
CA SER A 174 14.42 9.93 -17.61
C SER A 174 13.57 11.19 -17.85
N LYS A 175 12.43 11.26 -17.15
CA LYS A 175 11.40 12.28 -17.24
C LYS A 175 11.24 13.00 -15.91
N GLU A 176 10.74 14.23 -15.96
CA GLU A 176 10.31 14.93 -14.75
C GLU A 176 9.10 14.18 -14.18
N THR A 177 9.32 13.40 -13.14
CA THR A 177 8.30 12.48 -12.60
C THR A 177 7.78 13.00 -11.27
N GLU A 178 6.45 13.14 -11.17
CA GLU A 178 5.75 13.42 -9.93
C GLU A 178 5.10 12.13 -9.41
N PHE A 179 5.27 11.85 -8.12
CA PHE A 179 4.67 10.72 -7.44
C PHE A 179 3.47 11.20 -6.62
N CYS A 180 2.31 10.56 -6.75
CA CYS A 180 1.17 10.84 -5.89
C CYS A 180 0.64 9.58 -5.21
N ILE A 181 0.54 9.66 -3.90
CA ILE A 181 0.19 8.55 -3.02
C ILE A 181 -1.08 8.93 -2.28
N ASN A 182 -2.20 8.45 -2.80
CA ASN A 182 -3.49 8.75 -2.21
C ASN A 182 -3.75 7.81 -1.01
N PHE A 183 -3.93 8.36 0.19
CA PHE A 183 -4.41 7.61 1.35
C PHE A 183 -5.93 7.68 1.41
N ALA A 184 -6.63 6.59 1.07
CA ALA A 184 -8.08 6.60 0.99
C ALA A 184 -8.73 6.60 2.37
N GLY A 185 -9.18 7.74 2.90
CA GLY A 185 -9.91 7.84 4.17
C GLY A 185 -9.83 9.17 4.93
N GLU A 186 -9.09 10.17 4.45
CA GLU A 186 -9.28 11.54 4.93
C GLU A 186 -10.53 12.14 4.25
N GLU A 187 -11.54 12.51 5.06
CA GLU A 187 -12.87 13.01 4.66
C GLU A 187 -12.85 14.21 3.68
N THR A 188 -11.69 14.76 3.37
CA THR A 188 -11.53 16.02 2.64
C THR A 188 -11.42 15.84 1.13
N GLY A 189 -11.35 14.62 0.60
CA GLY A 189 -11.05 14.42 -0.83
C GLY A 189 -9.71 15.04 -1.25
N CYS A 190 -8.86 15.38 -0.27
CA CYS A 190 -7.54 15.92 -0.48
C CYS A 190 -6.60 14.77 -0.79
N HIS A 191 -6.03 14.81 -1.99
CA HIS A 191 -4.90 13.98 -2.34
C HIS A 191 -3.68 14.51 -1.57
N GLU A 192 -3.28 13.85 -0.49
CA GLU A 192 -1.91 14.02 0.03
C GLU A 192 -0.95 13.52 -1.05
N CYS A 193 -0.60 14.37 -2.01
CA CYS A 193 0.40 14.02 -3.00
C CYS A 193 1.80 14.24 -2.43
N TRP A 194 2.49 13.14 -2.23
CA TRP A 194 3.92 13.10 -1.95
C TRP A 194 4.73 13.36 -3.23
N GLY A 195 4.53 14.52 -3.86
CA GLY A 195 5.30 14.95 -5.04
C GLY A 195 6.63 15.62 -4.67
N ILE A 196 7.50 15.83 -5.66
CA ILE A 196 8.73 16.65 -5.52
C ILE A 196 8.40 18.14 -5.35
N SER A 197 7.16 18.56 -5.61
CA SER A 197 6.71 19.95 -5.51
C SER A 197 5.64 20.20 -4.43
N GLY A 198 4.85 19.19 -4.03
CA GLY A 198 3.70 19.38 -3.12
C GLY A 198 2.55 20.15 -3.78
N GLY A 199 1.29 19.76 -3.51
CA GLY A 199 0.09 20.46 -4.02
C GLY A 199 -0.91 19.56 -4.75
N THR A 200 -1.96 20.19 -5.28
CA THR A 200 -2.97 19.58 -6.16
C THR A 200 -2.53 19.64 -7.62
N TYR A 201 -2.74 18.58 -8.40
CA TYR A 201 -2.47 18.58 -9.84
C TYR A 201 -3.68 18.11 -10.65
N CYS A 202 -3.71 18.50 -11.92
CA CYS A 202 -4.64 17.96 -12.91
C CYS A 202 -3.91 16.87 -13.72
N PRO A 203 -4.42 15.64 -13.84
CA PRO A 203 -3.81 14.59 -14.66
C PRO A 203 -3.52 15.02 -16.11
N GLU A 204 -4.27 16.00 -16.62
CA GLU A 204 -4.14 16.59 -17.95
C GLU A 204 -2.84 17.40 -18.14
N ASP A 205 -2.18 17.82 -17.05
CA ASP A 205 -0.91 18.56 -17.09
C ASP A 205 0.30 17.66 -17.43
N PHE A 206 0.11 16.34 -17.46
CA PHE A 206 1.17 15.35 -17.65
C PHE A 206 1.09 14.73 -19.05
N ALA A 207 2.25 14.64 -19.71
CA ALA A 207 2.37 14.01 -21.02
C ALA A 207 2.17 12.49 -20.95
N GLU A 208 2.50 11.90 -19.81
CA GLU A 208 2.33 10.46 -19.56
C GLU A 208 1.88 10.24 -18.12
N SER A 209 0.95 9.30 -17.92
CA SER A 209 0.51 8.89 -16.58
C SER A 209 0.58 7.38 -16.43
N LEU A 210 1.01 6.94 -15.25
CA LEU A 210 1.08 5.53 -14.85
C LEU A 210 0.38 5.35 -13.50
N ARG A 211 -0.56 4.41 -13.46
CA ARG A 211 -1.20 3.94 -12.22
C ARG A 211 -0.55 2.65 -11.75
N ILE A 212 -0.19 2.60 -10.46
CA ILE A 212 0.16 1.33 -9.81
C ILE A 212 -1.10 0.73 -9.18
N GLY A 213 -1.41 -0.51 -9.54
CA GLY A 213 -2.61 -1.21 -9.09
C GLY A 213 -2.32 -2.57 -8.45
N SER A 214 -3.36 -3.12 -7.83
CA SER A 214 -3.35 -4.42 -7.17
C SER A 214 -4.69 -5.15 -7.40
N PRO A 215 -4.96 -5.67 -8.61
CA PRO A 215 -6.18 -6.39 -8.89
C PRO A 215 -6.21 -7.73 -8.15
N ALA A 216 -7.42 -8.16 -7.79
CA ALA A 216 -7.64 -9.53 -7.39
C ALA A 216 -7.58 -10.44 -8.63
N ILE A 217 -7.02 -11.63 -8.48
CA ILE A 217 -7.10 -12.69 -9.50
C ILE A 217 -8.52 -13.25 -9.49
N THR A 218 -9.13 -13.36 -10.67
CA THR A 218 -10.46 -13.97 -10.83
C THR A 218 -10.42 -14.99 -11.96
N ALA A 219 -11.41 -15.88 -12.00
CA ALA A 219 -11.53 -16.86 -13.08
C ALA A 219 -11.68 -16.21 -14.47
N GLU A 220 -12.08 -14.95 -14.54
CA GLU A 220 -12.47 -14.24 -15.76
C GLU A 220 -11.39 -13.31 -16.30
N ASN A 221 -10.45 -12.86 -15.44
CA ASN A 221 -9.45 -11.86 -15.83
C ASN A 221 -8.13 -12.46 -16.34
N GLY A 222 -7.96 -13.78 -16.22
CA GLY A 222 -6.78 -14.50 -16.71
C GLY A 222 -5.48 -14.11 -16.01
N LEU A 223 -5.51 -13.38 -14.90
CA LEU A 223 -4.32 -12.97 -14.15
C LEU A 223 -3.69 -14.15 -13.41
N ASP A 224 -2.42 -13.99 -13.01
CA ASP A 224 -1.71 -14.94 -12.15
C ASP A 224 -0.76 -14.22 -11.19
N GLU A 225 -0.19 -14.99 -10.24
CA GLU A 225 0.72 -14.48 -9.23
C GLU A 225 2.17 -14.30 -9.75
N TYR A 226 2.46 -14.69 -10.99
CA TYR A 226 3.82 -14.84 -11.54
C TYR A 226 4.18 -13.77 -12.58
N SER A 227 3.19 -13.04 -13.07
CA SER A 227 3.33 -12.04 -14.13
C SER A 227 2.85 -10.67 -13.68
N VAL A 228 3.39 -9.60 -14.27
CA VAL A 228 2.84 -8.24 -14.07
C VAL A 228 1.63 -8.02 -14.98
N ALA A 229 0.55 -7.48 -14.43
CA ALA A 229 -0.62 -7.06 -15.21
C ALA A 229 -0.39 -5.64 -15.75
N ILE A 230 -0.56 -5.44 -17.07
CA ILE A 230 -0.24 -4.17 -17.72
C ILE A 230 -1.32 -3.68 -18.69
N GLN A 231 -1.46 -2.35 -18.76
CA GLN A 231 -2.19 -1.64 -19.81
C GLN A 231 -1.29 -0.53 -20.34
N GLY A 232 -1.20 -0.37 -21.66
CA GLY A 232 -0.46 0.71 -22.31
C GLY A 232 0.71 0.22 -23.17
N GLU A 233 0.84 0.82 -24.36
CA GLU A 233 1.81 0.39 -25.39
C GLU A 233 3.26 0.55 -24.92
N SER A 234 3.57 1.60 -24.14
CA SER A 234 4.92 1.83 -23.63
C SER A 234 5.35 0.73 -22.66
N LEU A 235 4.47 0.32 -21.74
CA LEU A 235 4.73 -0.79 -20.82
C LEU A 235 4.88 -2.12 -21.54
N GLU A 236 4.03 -2.40 -22.54
CA GLU A 236 4.11 -3.64 -23.31
C GLU A 236 5.42 -3.73 -24.10
N ARG A 237 5.84 -2.63 -24.74
CA ARG A 237 7.13 -2.54 -25.43
C ARG A 237 8.29 -2.85 -24.48
N ILE A 238 8.34 -2.17 -23.33
CA ILE A 238 9.43 -2.36 -22.34
C ILE A 238 9.44 -3.79 -21.82
N ALA A 239 8.27 -4.35 -21.51
CA ALA A 239 8.16 -5.73 -21.03
C ALA A 239 8.71 -6.74 -22.04
N LYS A 240 8.41 -6.56 -23.35
CA LYS A 240 8.97 -7.38 -24.44
C LYS A 240 10.49 -7.22 -24.55
N GLU A 241 10.99 -6.00 -24.60
CA GLU A 241 12.42 -5.72 -24.76
C GLU A 241 13.27 -6.25 -23.58
N LYS A 242 12.72 -6.20 -22.36
CA LYS A 242 13.39 -6.66 -21.14
C LYS A 242 13.07 -8.11 -20.77
N ASN A 243 12.27 -8.81 -21.57
CA ASN A 243 11.80 -10.18 -21.31
C ASN A 243 11.16 -10.35 -19.91
N ILE A 244 10.28 -9.40 -19.54
CA ILE A 244 9.55 -9.41 -18.27
C ILE A 244 8.20 -10.12 -18.50
N PRO A 245 7.86 -11.19 -17.74
CA PRO A 245 6.56 -11.86 -17.87
C PRO A 245 5.39 -10.92 -17.55
N TYR A 246 4.44 -10.78 -18.48
CA TYR A 246 3.32 -9.87 -18.33
C TYR A 246 2.00 -10.45 -18.86
N LYS A 247 0.89 -9.86 -18.40
CA LYS A 247 -0.46 -10.09 -18.92
C LYS A 247 -1.12 -8.77 -19.26
N VAL A 248 -1.66 -8.67 -20.48
CA VAL A 248 -2.38 -7.48 -20.91
C VAL A 248 -3.76 -7.45 -20.25
N ILE A 249 -4.10 -6.31 -19.67
CA ILE A 249 -5.44 -6.00 -19.16
C ILE A 249 -6.03 -4.85 -19.96
N SER A 250 -7.36 -4.83 -20.08
CA SER A 250 -8.11 -3.79 -20.80
C SER A 250 -9.27 -3.27 -19.96
N GLY A 251 -9.65 -2.01 -20.18
CA GLY A 251 -10.87 -1.44 -19.60
C GLY A 251 -10.72 -0.88 -18.19
N MET A 252 -9.48 -0.69 -17.71
CA MET A 252 -9.21 -0.17 -16.35
C MET A 252 -9.02 1.36 -16.31
N GLY A 253 -9.56 2.08 -17.30
CA GLY A 253 -9.48 3.54 -17.44
C GLY A 253 -8.44 3.99 -18.47
N LYS A 254 -8.17 5.30 -18.47
CA LYS A 254 -7.17 5.93 -19.37
C LYS A 254 -5.76 5.84 -18.77
N GLY A 255 -4.74 5.84 -19.63
CA GLY A 255 -3.34 5.88 -19.25
C GLY A 255 -2.69 4.50 -19.08
N ASN A 256 -1.43 4.50 -18.67
CA ASN A 256 -0.67 3.29 -18.39
C ASN A 256 -1.07 2.72 -17.03
N ILE A 257 -1.16 1.40 -16.94
CA ILE A 257 -1.45 0.70 -15.68
C ILE A 257 -0.44 -0.42 -15.51
N LEU A 258 0.14 -0.51 -14.33
CA LEU A 258 1.07 -1.56 -13.94
C LEU A 258 0.60 -2.13 -12.61
N ALA A 259 0.49 -3.45 -12.51
CA ALA A 259 -0.05 -4.05 -11.30
C ALA A 259 0.51 -5.45 -11.01
N ALA A 260 0.75 -5.74 -9.73
CA ALA A 260 0.89 -7.11 -9.26
C ALA A 260 -0.49 -7.66 -8.89
N ALA A 261 -0.84 -8.85 -9.37
CA ALA A 261 -2.11 -9.48 -9.06
C ALA A 261 -1.99 -10.39 -7.84
N PHE A 262 -3.07 -10.48 -7.06
CA PHE A 262 -3.09 -11.26 -5.82
C PHE A 262 -4.31 -12.19 -5.79
N GLN A 263 -4.09 -13.43 -5.36
CA GLN A 263 -5.18 -14.36 -5.04
C GLN A 263 -5.87 -13.89 -3.76
N VAL A 264 -7.20 -13.90 -3.75
CA VAL A 264 -8.00 -13.46 -2.60
C VAL A 264 -8.84 -14.64 -2.10
N ASP A 265 -8.50 -15.14 -0.92
CA ASP A 265 -9.14 -16.29 -0.26
C ASP A 265 -9.79 -15.83 1.05
N GLY A 266 -11.02 -15.32 0.95
CA GLY A 266 -11.72 -14.70 2.07
C GLY A 266 -11.07 -13.35 2.44
N PHE A 267 -10.51 -13.27 3.65
CA PHE A 267 -9.80 -12.09 4.15
C PHE A 267 -8.27 -12.20 4.00
N SER A 268 -7.77 -13.36 3.56
CA SER A 268 -6.35 -13.56 3.26
C SER A 268 -6.10 -13.27 1.80
N GLU A 269 -5.03 -12.55 1.52
CA GLU A 269 -4.54 -12.28 0.18
C GLU A 269 -3.17 -12.94 0.02
N ARG A 270 -2.90 -13.45 -1.17
CA ARG A 270 -1.65 -14.15 -1.50
C ARG A 270 -1.05 -13.61 -2.79
N GLY A 271 0.25 -13.42 -2.77
CA GLY A 271 1.04 -13.12 -3.97
C GLY A 271 2.31 -13.98 -4.00
N HIS A 272 2.95 -14.01 -5.16
CA HIS A 272 4.23 -14.67 -5.34
C HIS A 272 5.32 -13.65 -5.70
N GLU A 273 6.53 -13.92 -5.24
CA GLU A 273 7.67 -13.03 -5.44
C GLU A 273 7.94 -12.72 -6.91
N GLU A 274 7.71 -13.67 -7.82
CA GLU A 274 7.96 -13.48 -9.25
C GLU A 274 7.10 -12.40 -9.89
N GLY A 275 5.77 -12.40 -9.67
CA GLY A 275 4.90 -11.36 -10.20
C GLY A 275 5.17 -10.00 -9.58
N ILE A 276 5.50 -9.96 -8.29
CA ILE A 276 5.93 -8.74 -7.59
C ILE A 276 7.24 -8.22 -8.18
N LYS A 277 8.23 -9.09 -8.42
CA LYS A 277 9.51 -8.75 -9.08
C LYS A 277 9.31 -8.26 -10.50
N ALA A 278 8.43 -8.90 -11.27
CA ALA A 278 8.08 -8.45 -12.61
C ALA A 278 7.53 -7.02 -12.58
N ALA A 279 6.65 -6.71 -11.62
CA ALA A 279 6.04 -5.39 -11.47
C ALA A 279 7.08 -4.29 -11.17
N PHE A 280 7.90 -4.43 -10.13
CA PHE A 280 8.86 -3.36 -9.81
C PHE A 280 10.00 -3.27 -10.84
N LYS A 281 10.39 -4.38 -11.49
CA LYS A 281 11.37 -4.35 -12.58
C LYS A 281 10.87 -3.55 -13.78
N LEU A 282 9.61 -3.79 -14.17
CA LEU A 282 8.99 -3.05 -15.25
C LEU A 282 8.82 -1.56 -14.90
N LEU A 283 8.40 -1.26 -13.67
CA LEU A 283 8.25 0.13 -13.20
C LEU A 283 9.60 0.87 -13.20
N SER A 284 10.66 0.24 -12.70
CA SER A 284 12.00 0.81 -12.70
C SER A 284 12.52 1.06 -14.13
N ALA A 285 12.29 0.11 -15.04
CA ALA A 285 12.64 0.27 -16.46
C ALA A 285 11.89 1.44 -17.09
N PHE A 286 10.56 1.50 -16.88
CA PHE A 286 9.70 2.59 -17.34
C PHE A 286 10.15 3.97 -16.84
N LEU A 287 10.55 4.07 -15.58
CA LEU A 287 11.04 5.32 -14.99
C LEU A 287 12.43 5.75 -15.50
N SER A 288 13.21 4.81 -16.07
CA SER A 288 14.54 5.09 -16.63
C SER A 288 14.54 5.35 -18.14
N GLU A 289 13.38 5.24 -18.82
CA GLU A 289 13.20 5.46 -20.27
C GLU A 289 12.39 6.73 -20.56
#